data_AF-A0A7C1PU45-F1
#
_entry.id   AF-A0A7C1PU45-F1
#
_cell.length_a   1.000
_cell.length_b   1.000
_cell.length_c   1.000
_cell.angle_alpha   90.00
_cell.angle_beta   90.00
_cell.angle_gamma   90.00
#
_symmetry.space_group_name_H-M   'P 1'
#
loop_
_entity.id
_entity.type
_entity.pdbx_description
1 polymer ?
#
loop_
_entity_poly.entity_id
_entity_poly.type
_entity_poly.pdbx_seq_one_letter_code
_entity_poly.pdbx_strand_id
1 'polypeptide(L)'
;MVTEVKEFQCLKCGDCCKDTLSVNKNIGTGFFSEYMYLHTAPSLPIFDWEKPNLETRFQTKGVNIVPSTLIYDLNSKTSIVIQYTTDMTLCPHLTESNDCLIYKHRPITCKIFPLKIGILKEIADNIFGFDMGKCRFDYSLEEFNEKIIDETNEPQFLLNLYIRYKDAFKFALFGEFYDLFCNIKLDEFIQSGIIKPFTASGIEKKFRTKIRKSKSIGISEFIQETLDVTEKEILDYADMMTENLINDIKSN
;
A
#
# COMPACT_ATOMS: atom_id res chain seq x y z
N MET A 1 19.07 8.27 -29.34
CA MET A 1 18.05 9.33 -29.43
C MET A 1 17.32 9.32 -28.11
N VAL A 2 17.22 10.44 -27.40
CA VAL A 2 16.48 10.48 -26.13
C VAL A 2 14.99 10.39 -26.48
N THR A 3 14.37 9.25 -26.21
CA THR A 3 12.93 9.05 -26.36
C THR A 3 12.21 9.89 -25.32
N GLU A 4 11.37 10.82 -25.77
CA GLU A 4 10.60 11.71 -24.90
C GLU A 4 9.55 10.92 -24.10
N VAL A 5 9.70 10.88 -22.77
CA VAL A 5 8.74 10.23 -21.86
C VAL A 5 7.49 11.12 -21.73
N LYS A 6 6.36 10.64 -22.22
CA LYS A 6 5.06 11.35 -22.14
C LYS A 6 4.33 11.02 -20.84
N GLU A 7 3.52 11.96 -20.32
CA GLU A 7 2.67 11.73 -19.14
C GLU A 7 1.51 10.74 -19.43
N PHE A 8 1.21 9.87 -18.47
CA PHE A 8 0.10 8.91 -18.50
C PHE A 8 -1.22 9.61 -18.18
N GLN A 9 -2.25 9.36 -18.99
CA GLN A 9 -3.57 9.95 -18.81
C GLN A 9 -4.60 8.86 -18.50
N CYS A 10 -5.02 8.77 -17.24
CA CYS A 10 -6.05 7.83 -16.82
C CYS A 10 -7.42 8.23 -17.40
N LEU A 11 -7.98 7.37 -18.26
CA LEU A 11 -9.30 7.56 -18.87
C LEU A 11 -10.48 7.22 -17.94
N LYS A 12 -10.21 6.85 -16.68
CA LYS A 12 -11.22 6.51 -15.66
C LYS A 12 -12.22 5.42 -16.06
N CYS A 13 -11.81 4.54 -16.97
CA CYS A 13 -12.61 3.46 -17.54
C CYS A 13 -12.92 2.30 -16.59
N GLY A 14 -12.36 2.28 -15.37
CA GLY A 14 -12.62 1.25 -14.36
C GLY A 14 -11.99 -0.13 -14.62
N ASP A 15 -11.26 -0.33 -15.72
CA ASP A 15 -10.62 -1.62 -16.01
C ASP A 15 -9.64 -2.04 -14.90
N CYS A 16 -8.91 -1.09 -14.34
CA CYS A 16 -7.99 -1.32 -13.23
C CYS A 16 -8.71 -1.82 -11.97
N CYS A 17 -10.01 -1.55 -11.79
CA CYS A 17 -10.80 -2.07 -10.67
C CYS A 17 -11.11 -3.56 -10.81
N LYS A 18 -10.96 -4.12 -12.02
CA LYS A 18 -11.08 -5.56 -12.31
C LYS A 18 -9.73 -6.27 -12.18
N ASP A 19 -8.63 -5.55 -12.44
CA ASP A 19 -7.25 -6.07 -12.41
C ASP A 19 -6.48 -5.83 -11.11
N THR A 20 -6.91 -4.90 -10.24
CA THR A 20 -6.29 -4.68 -8.91
C THR A 20 -6.32 -5.95 -8.04
N LEU A 21 -7.25 -6.86 -8.32
CA LEU A 21 -7.36 -8.18 -7.69
C LEU A 21 -6.37 -9.22 -8.25
N SER A 22 -5.94 -9.04 -9.49
CA SER A 22 -4.95 -9.90 -10.16
C SER A 22 -3.53 -9.59 -9.69
N VAL A 23 -3.29 -8.33 -9.32
CA VAL A 23 -2.02 -7.76 -8.89
C VAL A 23 -1.63 -8.15 -7.45
N ASN A 24 -2.59 -8.39 -6.57
CA ASN A 24 -2.32 -8.73 -5.17
C ASN A 24 -2.06 -10.21 -4.90
N LYS A 25 -1.92 -11.05 -5.95
CA LYS A 25 -1.60 -12.48 -5.80
C LYS A 25 -0.27 -12.74 -5.09
N ASN A 26 0.61 -11.74 -5.05
CA ASN A 26 1.94 -11.83 -4.43
C ASN A 26 2.15 -10.87 -3.23
N ILE A 27 1.12 -10.18 -2.72
CA ILE A 27 1.22 -9.54 -1.39
C ILE A 27 1.12 -10.65 -0.34
N GLY A 28 2.20 -11.40 -0.19
CA GLY A 28 2.17 -12.65 0.55
C GLY A 28 3.52 -13.29 0.81
N THR A 29 4.65 -12.58 0.74
CA THR A 29 5.95 -13.13 1.19
C THR A 29 6.95 -12.05 1.64
N GLY A 30 6.49 -10.94 2.22
CA GLY A 30 7.35 -9.86 2.73
C GLY A 30 7.57 -9.94 4.24
N PHE A 31 8.55 -10.75 4.65
CA PHE A 31 9.42 -10.65 5.84
C PHE A 31 8.95 -9.89 7.08
N PHE A 32 8.25 -10.57 8.00
CA PHE A 32 8.48 -10.54 9.45
C PHE A 32 7.84 -11.82 10.02
N SER A 33 8.52 -12.52 10.93
CA SER A 33 7.97 -13.72 11.58
C SER A 33 6.79 -13.40 12.52
N GLU A 34 6.59 -12.11 12.78
CA GLU A 34 5.67 -11.49 13.72
C GLU A 34 4.33 -11.08 13.07
N TYR A 35 4.29 -10.94 11.74
CA TYR A 35 3.06 -10.57 11.03
C TYR A 35 2.13 -11.76 10.84
N MET A 36 0.86 -11.54 11.16
CA MET A 36 -0.22 -12.48 10.93
C MET A 36 -1.15 -12.00 9.82
N TYR A 37 -1.29 -12.84 8.80
CA TYR A 37 -2.21 -12.65 7.69
C TYR A 37 -3.55 -13.32 7.99
N LEU A 38 -4.62 -12.54 8.07
CA LEU A 38 -5.98 -13.03 8.34
C LEU A 38 -6.74 -13.42 7.07
N HIS A 39 -6.39 -12.82 5.94
CA HIS A 39 -7.00 -13.00 4.63
C HIS A 39 -5.96 -13.50 3.63
N THR A 40 -6.33 -14.47 2.77
CA THR A 40 -5.42 -15.15 1.85
C THR A 40 -5.10 -14.34 0.59
N ALA A 41 -5.79 -13.23 0.35
CA ALA A 41 -5.41 -12.21 -0.62
C ALA A 41 -6.20 -10.92 -0.29
N PRO A 42 -5.56 -9.81 0.12
CA PRO A 42 -6.25 -8.54 0.26
C PRO A 42 -6.78 -8.08 -1.11
N SER A 43 -8.08 -7.85 -1.22
CA SER A 43 -8.68 -7.36 -2.47
C SER A 43 -8.33 -5.89 -2.71
N LEU A 44 -8.25 -5.11 -1.62
CA LEU A 44 -7.91 -3.70 -1.66
C LEU A 44 -7.23 -3.31 -0.34
N PRO A 45 -5.90 -3.20 -0.29
CA PRO A 45 -5.19 -2.61 0.86
C PRO A 45 -5.73 -1.21 1.18
N ILE A 46 -5.99 -0.96 2.46
CA ILE A 46 -6.51 0.29 3.00
C ILE A 46 -5.73 0.63 4.26
N PHE A 47 -5.09 1.80 4.28
CA PHE A 47 -4.41 2.27 5.50
C PHE A 47 -5.43 2.62 6.58
N ASP A 48 -5.02 2.52 7.83
CA ASP A 48 -5.89 2.76 8.97
C ASP A 48 -6.42 4.20 9.03
N TRP A 49 -5.61 5.20 8.67
CA TRP A 49 -6.05 6.60 8.53
C TRP A 49 -7.01 6.83 7.35
N GLU A 50 -7.02 5.94 6.34
CA GLU A 50 -8.01 6.00 5.25
C GLU A 50 -9.37 5.42 5.66
N LYS A 51 -9.36 4.50 6.64
CA LYS A 51 -10.52 3.71 7.03
C LYS A 51 -11.75 4.57 7.38
N PRO A 52 -11.68 5.60 8.25
CA PRO A 52 -12.89 6.35 8.64
C PRO A 52 -13.64 6.98 7.45
N ASN A 53 -12.88 7.53 6.50
CA ASN A 53 -13.42 8.16 5.29
C ASN A 53 -14.02 7.13 4.32
N LEU A 54 -13.41 5.95 4.22
CA LEU A 54 -13.86 4.88 3.32
C LEU A 54 -15.00 4.07 3.90
N GLU A 55 -15.03 3.84 5.20
CA GLU A 55 -16.03 3.03 5.91
C GLU A 55 -17.42 3.59 5.70
N THR A 56 -17.59 4.91 5.85
CA THR A 56 -18.85 5.60 5.55
C THR A 56 -19.32 5.34 4.12
N ARG A 57 -18.40 5.23 3.16
CA ARG A 57 -18.73 5.05 1.73
C ARG A 57 -19.02 3.60 1.39
N PHE A 58 -18.25 2.67 1.92
CA PHE A 58 -18.39 1.23 1.69
C PHE A 58 -19.57 0.62 2.44
N GLN A 59 -19.87 1.10 3.65
CA GLN A 59 -20.99 0.58 4.45
C GLN A 59 -22.34 0.81 3.77
N THR A 60 -22.53 1.92 3.04
CA THR A 60 -23.75 2.15 2.23
C THR A 60 -24.00 1.11 1.14
N LYS A 61 -22.99 0.30 0.84
CA LYS A 61 -23.03 -0.80 -0.15
C LYS A 61 -22.93 -2.18 0.49
N GLY A 62 -23.00 -2.28 1.81
CA GLY A 62 -22.90 -3.55 2.54
C GLY A 62 -21.49 -4.15 2.57
N VAL A 63 -20.46 -3.32 2.38
CA VAL A 63 -19.05 -3.74 2.38
C VAL A 63 -18.39 -3.36 3.69
N ASN A 64 -17.68 -4.31 4.29
CA ASN A 64 -16.97 -4.09 5.54
C ASN A 64 -15.47 -3.91 5.28
N ILE A 65 -14.87 -2.96 5.99
CA ILE A 65 -13.42 -2.84 6.08
C ILE A 65 -12.96 -3.71 7.26
N VAL A 66 -12.13 -4.71 6.98
CA VAL A 66 -11.68 -5.72 7.94
C VAL A 66 -10.15 -5.77 8.02
N PRO A 67 -9.56 -6.16 9.17
CA PRO A 67 -8.11 -6.31 9.29
C PRO A 67 -7.57 -7.39 8.34
N SER A 68 -6.55 -7.08 7.55
CA SER A 68 -5.87 -8.02 6.65
C SER A 68 -4.57 -8.55 7.25
N THR A 69 -3.71 -7.64 7.70
CA THR A 69 -2.38 -7.94 8.25
C THR A 69 -2.27 -7.27 9.62
N LEU A 70 -1.79 -8.01 10.62
CA LEU A 70 -1.70 -7.52 12.00
C LEU A 70 -0.51 -8.12 12.75
N ILE A 71 -0.12 -7.46 13.86
CA ILE A 71 0.64 -8.06 14.95
C ILE A 71 -0.32 -8.31 16.11
N TYR A 72 -0.23 -9.47 16.75
CA TYR A 72 -0.95 -9.71 18.00
C TYR A 72 0.03 -9.53 19.17
N ASP A 73 -0.21 -8.50 19.99
CA ASP A 73 0.62 -8.21 21.15
C ASP A 73 0.20 -9.08 22.35
N LEU A 74 1.14 -9.88 22.87
CA LEU A 74 0.94 -10.73 24.02
C LEU A 74 0.86 -9.97 25.34
N ASN A 75 1.42 -8.76 25.42
CA ASN A 75 1.38 -7.93 26.63
C ASN A 75 -0.04 -7.39 26.86
N SER A 76 -0.57 -6.65 25.88
CA SER A 76 -1.89 -6.02 25.95
C SER A 76 -3.04 -6.92 25.51
N LYS A 77 -2.78 -8.03 24.82
CA LYS A 77 -3.78 -8.89 24.15
C LYS A 77 -4.57 -8.13 23.08
N THR A 78 -3.94 -7.14 22.45
CA THR A 78 -4.52 -6.30 21.39
C THR A 78 -3.91 -6.68 20.03
N SER A 79 -4.72 -6.60 18.99
CA SER A 79 -4.25 -6.69 17.61
C SER A 79 -3.90 -5.31 17.08
N ILE A 80 -2.65 -5.09 16.72
CA ILE A 80 -2.18 -3.89 16.02
C ILE A 80 -2.34 -4.17 14.53
N VAL A 81 -3.28 -3.50 13.89
CA VAL A 81 -3.62 -3.72 12.49
C VAL A 81 -2.70 -2.88 11.61
N ILE A 82 -1.86 -3.56 10.84
CA ILE A 82 -0.93 -2.96 9.90
C ILE A 82 -1.67 -2.50 8.65
N GLN A 83 -2.57 -3.37 8.16
CA GLN A 83 -3.29 -3.14 6.92
C GLN A 83 -4.73 -3.63 7.05
N TYR A 84 -5.68 -2.81 6.62
CA TYR A 84 -7.06 -3.20 6.41
C TYR A 84 -7.33 -3.60 4.96
N THR A 85 -8.43 -4.30 4.72
CA THR A 85 -8.93 -4.58 3.39
C THR A 85 -10.45 -4.65 3.36
N THR A 86 -11.04 -4.74 2.17
CA THR A 86 -12.49 -4.98 2.02
C THR A 86 -12.80 -6.47 2.09
N ASP A 87 -13.95 -6.84 2.63
CA ASP A 87 -14.44 -8.23 2.64
C ASP A 87 -15.03 -8.71 1.30
N MET A 88 -15.03 -7.86 0.28
CA MET A 88 -15.44 -8.20 -1.08
C MET A 88 -14.24 -8.36 -2.01
N THR A 89 -14.41 -9.15 -3.06
CA THR A 89 -13.43 -9.24 -4.14
C THR A 89 -13.58 -8.07 -5.10
N LEU A 90 -14.77 -7.76 -5.61
CA LEU A 90 -14.97 -6.62 -6.51
C LEU A 90 -15.28 -5.33 -5.74
N CYS A 91 -14.72 -4.21 -6.18
CA CYS A 91 -15.06 -2.90 -5.63
C CYS A 91 -16.56 -2.60 -5.81
N PRO A 92 -17.33 -2.35 -4.73
CA PRO A 92 -18.78 -2.14 -4.79
C PRO A 92 -19.20 -0.79 -5.42
N HIS A 93 -18.22 0.08 -5.69
CA HIS A 93 -18.43 1.39 -6.29
C HIS A 93 -18.12 1.41 -7.79
N LEU A 94 -17.82 0.27 -8.38
CA LEU A 94 -17.75 0.11 -9.84
C LEU A 94 -19.17 -0.10 -10.38
N THR A 95 -19.63 0.77 -11.28
CA THR A 95 -20.93 0.60 -11.95
C THR A 95 -20.88 -0.51 -13.01
N GLU A 96 -22.04 -0.92 -13.52
CA GLU A 96 -22.13 -1.83 -14.67
C GLU A 96 -21.46 -1.25 -15.93
N SER A 97 -21.41 0.08 -16.06
CA SER A 97 -20.70 0.83 -17.11
C SER A 97 -19.19 0.99 -16.85
N ASN A 98 -18.66 0.39 -15.78
CA ASN A 98 -17.28 0.53 -15.29
C ASN A 98 -16.88 1.93 -14.78
N ASP A 99 -17.84 2.75 -14.38
CA ASP A 99 -17.54 4.04 -13.75
C ASP A 99 -17.22 3.85 -12.27
N CYS A 100 -16.19 4.55 -11.77
CA CYS A 100 -15.84 4.55 -10.35
C CYS A 100 -16.59 5.67 -9.61
N LEU A 101 -17.60 5.30 -8.81
CA LEU A 101 -18.43 6.26 -8.06
C LEU A 101 -17.68 7.00 -6.93
N ILE A 102 -16.51 6.51 -6.53
CA ILE A 102 -15.67 7.12 -5.49
C ILE A 102 -14.32 7.60 -6.03
N TYR A 103 -14.20 7.89 -7.33
CA TYR A 103 -12.91 8.20 -7.96
C TYR A 103 -12.06 9.25 -7.22
N LYS A 104 -12.69 10.31 -6.68
CA LYS A 104 -12.03 11.37 -5.91
C LYS A 104 -11.62 10.94 -4.49
N HIS A 105 -12.28 9.93 -3.95
CA HIS A 105 -12.10 9.42 -2.58
C HIS A 105 -11.47 8.02 -2.57
N ARG A 106 -10.90 7.60 -3.69
CA ARG A 106 -10.30 6.27 -3.82
C ARG A 106 -9.10 6.12 -2.87
N PRO A 107 -8.87 4.93 -2.28
CA PRO A 107 -7.70 4.70 -1.43
C PRO A 107 -6.39 4.87 -2.20
N ILE A 108 -5.27 5.01 -1.49
CA ILE A 108 -3.92 5.10 -2.07
C ILE A 108 -3.69 3.98 -3.07
N THR A 109 -4.04 2.73 -2.74
CA THR A 109 -3.86 1.60 -3.66
C THR A 109 -4.56 1.80 -5.02
N CYS A 110 -5.66 2.55 -5.07
CA CYS A 110 -6.28 2.93 -6.34
C CYS A 110 -5.68 4.21 -6.96
N LYS A 111 -5.04 5.09 -6.18
CA LYS A 111 -4.40 6.31 -6.67
C LYS A 111 -3.06 6.03 -7.34
N ILE A 112 -2.35 5.00 -6.90
CA ILE A 112 -1.02 4.63 -7.42
C ILE A 112 -1.06 3.90 -8.76
N PHE A 113 -2.19 3.26 -9.12
CA PHE A 113 -2.29 2.50 -10.37
C PHE A 113 -1.88 3.35 -11.60
N PRO A 114 -1.06 2.82 -12.54
CA PRO A 114 -0.64 1.42 -12.69
C PRO A 114 0.59 1.01 -11.86
N LEU A 115 1.18 1.92 -11.08
CA LEU A 115 2.22 1.57 -10.11
C LEU A 115 1.64 0.74 -8.96
N LYS A 116 2.53 0.19 -8.14
CA LYS A 116 2.21 -0.59 -6.95
C LYS A 116 2.99 -0.08 -5.74
N ILE A 117 2.55 -0.46 -4.55
CA ILE A 117 3.28 -0.22 -3.31
C ILE A 117 4.50 -1.15 -3.28
N GLY A 118 5.65 -0.63 -2.88
CA GLY A 118 6.91 -1.38 -2.83
C GLY A 118 7.72 -1.27 -4.13
N ILE A 119 7.34 -0.37 -5.03
CA ILE A 119 8.04 -0.14 -6.29
C ILE A 119 9.49 0.27 -6.04
N LEU A 120 9.81 1.11 -5.04
CA LEU A 120 11.23 1.47 -4.78
C LEU A 120 12.05 0.26 -4.35
N LYS A 121 11.45 -0.61 -3.54
CA LYS A 121 12.14 -1.84 -3.10
C LYS A 121 12.41 -2.76 -4.30
N GLU A 122 11.42 -2.97 -5.18
CA GLU A 122 11.61 -3.78 -6.39
C GLU A 122 12.69 -3.19 -7.31
N ILE A 123 12.77 -1.86 -7.40
CA ILE A 123 13.81 -1.14 -8.13
C ILE A 123 15.18 -1.38 -7.49
N ALA A 124 15.31 -1.16 -6.18
CA ALA A 124 16.56 -1.32 -5.45
C ALA A 124 17.07 -2.77 -5.46
N ASP A 125 16.16 -3.75 -5.45
CA ASP A 125 16.49 -5.17 -5.52
C ASP A 125 16.94 -5.61 -6.95
N ASN A 126 17.01 -4.68 -7.93
CA ASN A 126 17.46 -4.90 -9.32
C ASN A 126 16.76 -6.07 -10.03
N ILE A 127 15.50 -6.34 -9.67
CA ILE A 127 14.70 -7.33 -10.37
C ILE A 127 14.12 -6.64 -11.60
N PHE A 128 14.80 -6.75 -12.75
CA PHE A 128 14.32 -6.32 -14.07
C PHE A 128 13.10 -7.13 -14.54
N GLY A 129 12.01 -6.93 -13.82
CA GLY A 129 10.76 -7.66 -13.89
C GLY A 129 9.77 -7.20 -12.81
N PHE A 130 9.79 -5.90 -12.46
CA PHE A 130 8.81 -5.35 -11.53
C PHE A 130 7.41 -5.44 -12.14
N ASP A 131 6.48 -5.98 -11.37
CA ASP A 131 5.15 -6.28 -11.84
C ASP A 131 4.30 -5.01 -11.68
N MET A 132 3.92 -4.35 -12.77
CA MET A 132 2.98 -3.23 -12.74
C MET A 132 1.54 -3.69 -12.97
N GLY A 133 0.58 -2.89 -12.52
CA GLY A 133 -0.81 -3.07 -12.95
C GLY A 133 -0.92 -2.89 -14.47
N LYS A 134 -1.63 -3.78 -15.15
CA LYS A 134 -1.82 -3.69 -16.60
C LYS A 134 -2.89 -2.65 -16.92
N CYS A 135 -2.51 -1.52 -17.49
CA CYS A 135 -3.45 -0.57 -18.08
C CYS A 135 -3.40 -0.66 -19.61
N ARG A 136 -4.53 -0.98 -20.25
CA ARG A 136 -4.61 -1.07 -21.72
C ARG A 136 -4.37 0.25 -22.47
N PHE A 137 -4.36 1.38 -21.75
CA PHE A 137 -4.12 2.72 -22.29
C PHE A 137 -2.73 3.26 -21.91
N ASP A 138 -1.90 2.43 -21.28
CA ASP A 138 -0.52 2.73 -20.95
C ASP A 138 0.45 1.99 -21.91
N TYR A 139 1.74 1.99 -21.61
CA TYR A 139 2.74 1.25 -22.39
C TYR A 139 2.51 -0.26 -22.35
N SER A 140 2.80 -0.92 -23.48
CA SER A 140 3.13 -2.34 -23.45
C SER A 140 4.41 -2.59 -22.63
N LEU A 141 4.63 -3.81 -22.14
CA LEU A 141 5.84 -4.16 -21.39
C LEU A 141 7.12 -3.89 -22.21
N GLU A 142 7.06 -4.18 -23.51
CA GLU A 142 8.16 -3.93 -24.45
C GLU A 142 8.43 -2.43 -24.58
N GLU A 143 7.40 -1.61 -24.80
CA GLU A 143 7.56 -0.15 -24.85
C GLU A 143 8.02 0.45 -23.52
N PHE A 144 7.59 -0.13 -22.41
CA PHE A 144 8.01 0.31 -21.09
C PHE A 144 9.52 0.04 -20.90
N ASN A 145 9.98 -1.18 -21.21
CA ASN A 145 11.39 -1.54 -21.11
C ASN A 145 12.26 -0.68 -22.02
N GLU A 146 11.84 -0.43 -23.26
CA GLU A 146 12.60 0.39 -24.21
C GLU A 146 12.65 1.88 -23.84
N LYS A 147 11.60 2.43 -23.23
CA LYS A 147 11.44 3.88 -23.02
C LYS A 147 11.75 4.34 -21.61
N ILE A 148 11.62 3.47 -20.60
CA ILE A 148 11.69 3.86 -19.19
C ILE A 148 12.91 3.25 -18.50
N ILE A 149 13.24 1.99 -18.77
CA ILE A 149 14.31 1.26 -18.08
C ILE A 149 15.68 1.59 -18.69
N ASP A 150 16.47 2.38 -17.97
CA ASP A 150 17.93 2.36 -18.07
C ASP A 150 18.47 1.63 -16.84
N GLU A 151 18.83 0.35 -17.04
CA GLU A 151 19.32 -0.56 -15.99
C GLU A 151 20.60 -0.07 -15.31
N THR A 152 21.24 0.96 -15.87
CA THR A 152 22.51 1.50 -15.39
C THR A 152 22.36 2.86 -14.71
N ASN A 153 21.15 3.44 -14.70
CA ASN A 153 20.90 4.80 -14.20
C ASN A 153 19.58 4.91 -13.42
N GLU A 154 19.62 4.49 -12.16
CA GLU A 154 18.48 4.56 -11.23
C GLU A 154 17.86 5.97 -11.11
N PRO A 155 18.62 7.08 -10.95
CA PRO A 155 18.03 8.42 -10.92
C PRO A 155 17.22 8.77 -12.17
N GLN A 156 17.74 8.47 -13.36
CA GLN A 156 17.04 8.73 -14.62
C GLN A 156 15.78 7.85 -14.74
N PHE A 157 15.85 6.60 -14.29
CA PHE A 157 14.71 5.70 -14.25
C PHE A 157 13.59 6.23 -13.35
N LEU A 158 13.92 6.66 -12.12
CA LEU A 158 12.97 7.28 -11.19
C LEU A 158 12.39 8.59 -11.75
N LEU A 159 13.20 9.39 -12.43
CA LEU A 159 12.76 10.60 -13.11
C LEU A 159 11.76 10.29 -14.23
N ASN A 160 12.01 9.25 -15.02
CA ASN A 160 11.10 8.80 -16.08
C ASN A 160 9.75 8.33 -15.49
N LEU A 161 9.77 7.57 -14.39
CA LEU A 161 8.56 7.17 -13.68
C LEU A 161 7.79 8.37 -13.14
N TYR A 162 8.48 9.35 -12.53
CA TYR A 162 7.86 10.57 -12.05
C TYR A 162 7.23 11.39 -13.18
N ILE A 163 7.93 11.58 -14.30
CA ILE A 163 7.41 12.29 -15.47
C ILE A 163 6.17 11.58 -16.02
N ARG A 164 6.23 10.25 -16.13
CA ARG A 164 5.14 9.43 -16.67
C ARG A 164 3.91 9.46 -15.76
N TYR A 165 4.06 9.19 -14.48
CA TYR A 165 2.93 8.88 -13.60
C TYR A 165 2.56 9.98 -12.61
N LYS A 166 3.36 11.05 -12.49
CA LYS A 166 3.08 12.26 -11.70
C LYS A 166 2.51 11.93 -10.32
N ASP A 167 1.24 12.24 -10.07
CA ASP A 167 0.56 12.04 -8.80
C ASP A 167 0.57 10.57 -8.35
N ALA A 168 0.43 9.62 -9.27
CA ALA A 168 0.46 8.20 -8.92
C ALA A 168 1.84 7.80 -8.36
N PHE A 169 2.92 8.38 -8.91
CA PHE A 169 4.28 8.19 -8.37
C PHE A 169 4.42 8.82 -6.98
N LYS A 170 3.90 10.04 -6.79
CA LYS A 170 3.88 10.69 -5.47
C LYS A 170 3.15 9.85 -4.43
N PHE A 171 1.97 9.32 -4.77
CA PHE A 171 1.21 8.46 -3.85
C PHE A 171 1.92 7.13 -3.55
N ALA A 172 2.68 6.60 -4.50
CA ALA A 172 3.46 5.38 -4.28
C ALA A 172 4.58 5.63 -3.27
N LEU A 173 5.35 6.70 -3.47
CA LEU A 173 6.38 7.15 -2.52
C LEU A 173 5.80 7.42 -1.13
N PHE A 174 4.68 8.15 -1.08
CA PHE A 174 4.01 8.47 0.17
C PHE A 174 3.62 7.20 0.94
N GLY A 175 2.97 6.24 0.27
CA GLY A 175 2.59 4.98 0.88
C GLY A 175 3.78 4.21 1.42
N GLU A 176 4.89 4.18 0.68
CA GLU A 176 6.11 3.51 1.11
C GLU A 176 6.80 4.17 2.29
N PHE A 177 6.90 5.50 2.31
CA PHE A 177 7.49 6.22 3.45
C PHE A 177 6.61 6.13 4.70
N TYR A 178 5.29 6.10 4.53
CA TYR A 178 4.35 5.81 5.60
C TYR A 178 4.58 4.41 6.18
N ASP A 179 4.65 3.39 5.33
CA ASP A 179 4.92 2.01 5.75
C ASP A 179 6.29 1.86 6.41
N LEU A 180 7.32 2.50 5.85
CA LEU A 180 8.67 2.50 6.40
C LEU A 180 8.70 3.11 7.81
N PHE A 181 8.09 4.29 7.99
CA PHE A 181 7.99 4.92 9.30
C PHE A 181 7.31 4.00 10.31
N CYS A 182 6.16 3.44 9.93
CA CYS A 182 5.39 2.54 10.77
C CYS A 182 6.17 1.28 11.17
N ASN A 183 6.87 0.67 10.22
CA ASN A 183 7.72 -0.51 10.48
C ASN A 183 8.87 -0.18 11.42
N ILE A 184 9.57 0.95 11.21
CA ILE A 184 10.64 1.41 12.12
C ILE A 184 10.11 1.57 13.55
N LYS A 185 8.93 2.19 13.71
CA LYS A 185 8.32 2.36 15.04
C LYS A 185 7.92 1.05 15.69
N LEU A 186 7.36 0.11 14.92
CA LEU A 186 7.06 -1.22 15.44
C LEU A 186 8.32 -1.95 15.90
N ASP A 187 9.41 -1.89 15.13
CA ASP A 187 10.69 -2.50 15.51
C ASP A 187 11.24 -1.88 16.80
N GLU A 188 11.21 -0.55 16.94
CA GLU A 188 11.58 0.16 18.17
C GLU A 188 10.74 -0.31 19.37
N PHE A 189 9.42 -0.47 19.18
CA PHE A 189 8.51 -0.94 20.24
C PHE A 189 8.72 -2.40 20.62
N ILE A 190 9.08 -3.27 19.66
CA ILE A 190 9.41 -4.67 19.93
C ILE A 190 10.74 -4.74 20.69
N GLN A 191 11.76 -4.01 20.25
CA GLN A 191 13.09 -4.00 20.86
C GLN A 191 13.07 -3.44 22.29
N SER A 192 12.24 -2.42 22.55
CA SER A 192 12.03 -1.84 23.88
C SER A 192 11.09 -2.65 24.78
N GLY A 193 10.44 -3.70 24.25
CA GLY A 193 9.53 -4.56 24.99
C GLY A 193 8.13 -3.98 25.23
N ILE A 194 7.80 -2.85 24.59
CA ILE A 194 6.44 -2.27 24.58
C ILE A 194 5.47 -3.27 23.93
N ILE A 195 5.85 -3.79 22.77
CA ILE A 195 5.11 -4.86 22.07
C ILE A 195 5.82 -6.18 22.31
N LYS A 196 5.06 -7.21 22.68
CA LYS A 196 5.54 -8.60 22.66
C LYS A 196 4.82 -9.36 21.55
N PRO A 197 5.37 -9.45 20.34
CA PRO A 197 4.68 -10.04 19.21
C PRO A 197 4.47 -11.54 19.44
N PHE A 198 3.28 -12.02 19.12
CA PHE A 198 3.03 -13.44 19.02
C PHE A 198 3.64 -14.01 17.74
N THR A 199 4.55 -14.98 17.90
CA THR A 199 5.12 -15.75 16.80
C THR A 199 4.52 -17.15 16.81
N ALA A 200 4.12 -17.64 15.64
CA ALA A 200 3.29 -18.84 15.54
C ALA A 200 3.91 -19.89 14.62
N SER A 201 4.81 -20.71 15.15
CA SER A 201 5.19 -21.95 14.47
C SER A 201 4.06 -22.97 14.62
N GLY A 202 3.22 -23.11 13.58
CA GLY A 202 2.17 -24.15 13.51
C GLY A 202 0.83 -23.80 14.17
N ILE A 203 0.18 -22.72 13.71
CA ILE A 203 -1.08 -22.20 14.29
C ILE A 203 -2.19 -23.26 14.38
N GLU A 204 -2.68 -23.53 15.59
CA GLU A 204 -3.98 -24.15 15.79
C GLU A 204 -5.11 -23.18 15.43
N LYS A 205 -6.13 -23.66 14.69
CA LYS A 205 -7.33 -22.89 14.28
C LYS A 205 -7.97 -22.06 15.40
N LYS A 206 -7.91 -22.55 16.65
CA LYS A 206 -8.43 -21.87 17.86
C LYS A 206 -7.76 -20.52 18.13
N PHE A 207 -6.47 -20.38 17.85
CA PHE A 207 -5.74 -19.14 18.11
C PHE A 207 -6.12 -18.03 17.12
N ARG A 208 -6.33 -18.37 15.84
CA ARG A 208 -6.85 -17.41 14.83
C ARG A 208 -8.23 -16.87 15.24
N THR A 209 -9.11 -17.72 15.77
CA THR A 209 -10.43 -17.28 16.24
C THR A 209 -10.33 -16.31 17.42
N LYS A 210 -9.36 -16.51 18.32
CA LYS A 210 -9.14 -15.60 19.45
C LYS A 210 -8.66 -14.22 18.98
N ILE A 211 -7.69 -14.18 18.07
CA ILE A 211 -7.16 -12.93 17.49
C ILE A 211 -8.23 -12.19 16.70
N ARG A 212 -9.07 -12.89 15.94
CA ARG A 212 -10.19 -12.24 15.22
C ARG A 212 -11.23 -11.59 16.15
N LYS A 213 -11.21 -11.92 17.45
CA LYS A 213 -12.13 -11.38 18.46
C LYS A 213 -11.46 -10.42 19.44
N SER A 214 -10.13 -10.23 19.38
CA SER A 214 -9.47 -9.27 20.25
C SER A 214 -9.81 -7.83 19.86
N LYS A 215 -9.62 -6.92 20.81
CA LYS A 215 -9.58 -5.49 20.50
C LYS A 215 -8.54 -5.28 19.39
N SER A 216 -8.89 -4.49 18.38
CA SER A 216 -8.00 -4.07 17.32
C SER A 216 -7.78 -2.56 17.36
N ILE A 217 -6.59 -2.12 17.04
CA ILE A 217 -6.19 -0.72 16.91
C ILE A 217 -5.42 -0.54 15.60
N GLY A 218 -5.58 0.59 14.91
CA GLY A 218 -4.76 0.91 13.74
C GLY A 218 -3.30 1.13 14.13
N ILE A 219 -2.36 0.90 13.21
CA ILE A 219 -0.94 1.13 13.46
C ILE A 219 -0.61 2.60 13.76
N SER A 220 -1.16 3.55 13.00
CA SER A 220 -0.99 4.97 13.27
C SER A 220 -1.63 5.36 14.60
N GLU A 221 -2.82 4.83 14.90
CA GLU A 221 -3.50 5.07 16.18
C GLU A 221 -2.67 4.55 17.36
N PHE A 222 -2.09 3.36 17.23
CA PHE A 222 -1.18 2.79 18.23
C PHE A 222 0.08 3.65 18.42
N ILE A 223 0.68 4.15 17.34
CA ILE A 223 1.85 5.04 17.40
C ILE A 223 1.47 6.37 18.08
N GLN A 224 0.32 6.96 17.74
CA GLN A 224 -0.20 8.18 18.36
C GLN A 224 -0.34 8.00 19.88
N GLU A 225 -1.00 6.92 20.33
CA GLU A 225 -1.19 6.63 21.76
C GLU A 225 0.15 6.38 22.49
N THR A 226 1.13 5.78 21.81
CA THR A 226 2.40 5.37 22.43
C THR A 226 3.43 6.50 22.49
N LEU A 227 3.48 7.36 21.48
CA LEU A 227 4.48 8.44 21.35
C LEU A 227 3.93 9.84 21.63
N ASP A 228 2.64 9.99 21.89
CA ASP A 228 1.97 11.29 22.06
C ASP A 228 2.17 12.20 20.83
N VAL A 229 2.03 11.62 19.64
CA VAL A 229 2.06 12.31 18.35
C VAL A 229 0.67 12.31 17.71
N THR A 230 0.43 13.19 16.76
CA THR A 230 -0.82 13.25 15.99
C THR A 230 -0.73 12.45 14.68
N GLU A 231 -1.88 12.01 14.16
CA GLU A 231 -1.97 11.41 12.81
C GLU A 231 -1.31 12.32 11.76
N LYS A 232 -1.53 13.64 11.87
CA LYS A 232 -0.96 14.62 10.95
C LYS A 232 0.58 14.58 10.95
N GLU A 233 1.22 14.50 12.11
CA GLU A 233 2.69 14.44 12.19
C GLU A 233 3.26 13.18 11.51
N ILE A 234 2.56 12.06 11.63
CA ILE A 234 2.93 10.80 10.95
C ILE A 234 2.82 10.97 9.43
N LEU A 235 1.71 11.54 8.95
CA LEU A 235 1.49 11.75 7.51
C LEU A 235 2.43 12.83 6.93
N ASP A 236 2.71 13.89 7.70
CA ASP A 236 3.66 14.94 7.31
C ASP A 236 5.08 14.39 7.14
N TYR A 237 5.49 13.41 7.96
CA TYR A 237 6.77 12.73 7.78
C TYR A 237 6.85 12.04 6.42
N ALA A 238 5.82 11.26 6.05
CA ALA A 238 5.77 10.56 4.78
C ALA A 238 5.73 11.53 3.58
N ASP A 239 5.00 12.64 3.70
CA ASP A 239 4.94 13.69 2.69
C ASP A 239 6.28 14.40 2.50
N MET A 240 6.94 14.77 3.61
CA MET A 240 8.27 15.38 3.59
C MET A 240 9.29 14.48 2.91
N MET A 241 9.33 13.19 3.26
CA MET A 241 10.25 12.23 2.64
C MET A 241 9.96 12.05 1.15
N THR A 242 8.67 12.05 0.77
CA THR A 242 8.24 12.00 -0.63
C THR A 242 8.75 13.20 -1.42
N GLU A 243 8.55 14.42 -0.92
CA GLU A 243 8.98 15.64 -1.61
C GLU A 243 10.51 15.76 -1.66
N ASN A 244 11.22 15.34 -0.61
CA ASN A 244 12.69 15.29 -0.61
C ASN A 244 13.21 14.40 -1.74
N LEU A 245 12.72 13.16 -1.83
CA LEU A 245 13.15 12.23 -2.89
C LEU A 245 12.80 12.76 -4.29
N ILE A 246 11.63 13.38 -4.47
CA ILE A 246 11.25 13.99 -5.76
C ILE A 246 12.18 15.14 -6.13
N ASN A 247 12.58 15.97 -5.17
CA ASN A 247 13.52 17.05 -5.41
C ASN A 247 14.91 16.53 -5.78
N ASP A 248 15.37 15.47 -5.13
CA ASP A 248 16.63 14.79 -5.44
C ASP A 248 16.58 14.20 -6.86
N ILE A 249 15.50 13.50 -7.22
CA ILE A 249 15.31 12.92 -8.56
C ILE A 249 15.32 14.01 -9.65
N LYS A 250 14.77 15.20 -9.37
CA LYS A 250 14.74 16.32 -10.34
C LYS A 250 16.08 17.06 -10.47
N SER A 251 16.94 16.94 -9.48
CA SER A 251 18.21 17.68 -9.41
C SER A 251 19.39 16.89 -9.99
N ASN A 252 19.21 15.58 -10.19
CA ASN A 252 20.16 14.67 -10.85
C ASN A 252 19.80 14.49 -12.34
#